data_AF-A0A0S8J7A3-F1
#
_entry.id   AF-A0A0S8J7A3-F1
#
_cell.length_a   1.000
_cell.length_b   1.000
_cell.length_c   1.000
_cell.angle_alpha   90.00
_cell.angle_beta   90.00
_cell.angle_gamma   90.00
#
_symmetry.space_group_name_H-M   'P 1'
#
loop_
_entity.id
_entity.type
_entity.pdbx_description
1 polymer ?
#
loop_
_entity_poly.entity_id
_entity_poly.type
_entity_poly.pdbx_seq_one_letter_code
_entity_poly.pdbx_strand_id
1 'polypeptide(L)'
;MADLFDRLFPSGEEPSDKIPVHAFRAAMGDYAAGYTTRSEIISYWSLDSEAQTDLDVLLAEINASTPLEKAFFLLQLHDVMMIAEQGAKYTTKAAFRDRLGL
;
A
#
# COMPACT_ATOMS: atom_id res chain seq x y z
N MET A 1 -1.07 17.46 -2.56
CA MET A 1 -0.79 16.39 -3.54
C MET A 1 -1.64 15.20 -3.12
N ALA A 2 -1.88 14.23 -4.00
CA ALA A 2 -2.62 13.03 -3.62
C ALA A 2 -1.68 12.12 -2.84
N ASP A 3 -2.08 11.70 -1.65
CA ASP A 3 -1.27 10.78 -0.87
C ASP A 3 -1.35 9.35 -1.45
N LEU A 4 -0.61 8.38 -0.87
CA LEU A 4 -0.61 7.02 -1.41
C LEU A 4 -2.01 6.40 -1.34
N PHE A 5 -2.77 6.73 -0.30
CA PHE A 5 -4.10 6.19 -0.08
C PHE A 5 -5.08 6.70 -1.15
N ASP A 6 -5.07 8.00 -1.44
CA ASP A 6 -5.91 8.61 -2.49
C ASP A 6 -5.63 8.00 -3.87
N ARG A 7 -4.38 7.60 -4.14
CA ARG A 7 -4.00 6.97 -5.41
C ARG A 7 -4.37 5.49 -5.48
N LEU A 8 -4.46 4.79 -4.34
CA LEU A 8 -4.92 3.40 -4.28
C LEU A 8 -6.46 3.31 -4.29
N PHE A 9 -7.13 4.24 -3.62
CA PHE A 9 -8.58 4.25 -3.40
C PHE A 9 -9.17 5.64 -3.71
N PRO A 10 -9.12 6.08 -4.97
CA PRO A 10 -9.63 7.39 -5.35
C PRO A 10 -11.12 7.51 -5.02
N SER A 11 -11.50 8.64 -4.41
CA SER A 11 -12.91 8.97 -4.21
C SER A 11 -13.48 9.64 -5.46
N GLY A 12 -14.52 9.05 -6.05
CA GLY A 12 -15.18 9.60 -7.24
C GLY A 12 -14.63 9.04 -8.55
N GLU A 13 -14.38 9.92 -9.52
CA GLU A 13 -13.87 9.52 -10.84
C GLU A 13 -12.43 9.00 -10.72
N GLU A 14 -12.14 7.86 -11.36
CA GLU A 14 -10.79 7.27 -11.31
C GLU A 14 -9.77 8.19 -11.99
N PRO A 15 -8.78 8.71 -11.25
CA PRO A 15 -7.76 9.57 -11.82
C PRO A 15 -6.81 8.74 -12.68
N SER A 16 -6.20 9.38 -13.68
CA SER A 16 -5.29 8.71 -14.64
C SER A 16 -4.03 8.13 -13.99
N ASP A 17 -3.69 8.56 -12.78
CA ASP A 17 -2.52 8.12 -12.00
C ASP A 17 -2.87 7.16 -10.85
N LYS A 18 -4.08 6.57 -10.87
CA LYS A 18 -4.50 5.50 -9.95
C LYS A 18 -3.47 4.37 -9.95
N ILE A 19 -3.15 3.89 -8.75
CA ILE A 19 -2.31 2.72 -8.53
C ILE A 19 -3.22 1.48 -8.42
N PRO A 20 -3.12 0.49 -9.33
CA PRO A 20 -3.93 -0.73 -9.22
C PRO A 20 -3.53 -1.53 -7.97
N VAL A 21 -4.50 -1.89 -7.12
CA VAL A 21 -4.22 -2.50 -5.80
C VAL A 21 -3.49 -3.85 -5.92
N HIS A 22 -3.81 -4.66 -6.94
CA HIS A 22 -3.14 -5.93 -7.18
C HIS A 22 -1.68 -5.74 -7.61
N ALA A 23 -1.40 -4.73 -8.44
CA ALA A 23 -0.04 -4.41 -8.85
C ALA A 23 0.78 -3.88 -7.65
N PHE A 24 0.17 -3.03 -6.82
CA PHE A 24 0.79 -2.55 -5.60
C PHE A 24 1.09 -3.70 -4.62
N ARG A 25 0.13 -4.60 -4.39
CA ARG A 25 0.31 -5.80 -3.56
C ARG A 25 1.44 -6.70 -4.09
N ALA A 26 1.54 -6.86 -5.41
CA ALA A 26 2.60 -7.64 -6.01
C ALA A 26 3.97 -7.02 -5.68
N ALA A 27 4.11 -5.71 -5.86
CA ALA A 27 5.35 -5.01 -5.52
C ALA A 27 5.71 -5.07 -4.04
N MET A 28 4.73 -5.00 -3.12
CA MET A 28 5.01 -5.21 -1.68
C MET A 28 5.52 -6.63 -1.41
N GLY A 29 5.00 -7.63 -2.13
CA GLY A 29 5.48 -9.01 -2.07
C GLY A 29 6.91 -9.17 -2.60
N ASP A 30 7.21 -8.57 -3.75
CA ASP A 30 8.55 -8.58 -4.33
C ASP A 30 9.55 -7.85 -3.42
N TYR A 31 9.14 -6.75 -2.78
CA TYR A 31 9.98 -6.03 -1.82
C TYR A 31 10.27 -6.89 -0.61
N ALA A 32 9.23 -7.52 -0.05
CA ALA A 32 9.33 -8.40 1.10
C ALA A 32 10.25 -9.61 0.84
N ALA A 33 10.32 -10.08 -0.41
CA ALA A 33 11.19 -11.15 -0.90
C ALA A 33 12.60 -10.66 -1.34
N GLY A 34 12.84 -9.35 -1.42
CA GLY A 34 14.12 -8.76 -1.83
C GLY A 34 14.36 -8.69 -3.35
N TYR A 35 13.30 -8.83 -4.16
CA TYR A 35 13.39 -8.75 -5.63
C TYR A 35 13.23 -7.33 -6.18
N THR A 36 12.66 -6.42 -5.39
CA THR A 36 12.58 -4.99 -5.72
C THR A 36 12.99 -4.16 -4.51
N THR A 37 13.37 -2.91 -4.76
CA THR A 37 13.77 -1.91 -3.77
C THR A 37 12.68 -0.86 -3.58
N ARG A 38 12.78 -0.10 -2.48
CA ARG A 38 11.97 1.10 -2.22
C ARG A 38 12.07 2.09 -3.39
N SER A 39 13.29 2.33 -3.90
CA SER A 39 13.53 3.26 -5.01
C SER A 39 12.83 2.85 -6.30
N GLU A 40 12.80 1.55 -6.60
CA GLU A 40 12.12 1.03 -7.79
C GLU A 40 10.60 1.19 -7.68
N ILE A 41 10.02 0.92 -6.51
CA ILE A 41 8.59 1.16 -6.23
C ILE A 41 8.24 2.64 -6.43
N ILE A 42 9.04 3.54 -5.86
CA ILE A 42 8.83 4.99 -5.99
C ILE A 42 8.90 5.42 -7.45
N SER A 43 9.92 4.94 -8.17
CA SER A 43 10.10 5.29 -9.57
C SER A 43 8.99 4.75 -10.46
N TYR A 44 8.49 3.53 -10.20
CA TYR A 44 7.48 2.90 -11.03
C TYR A 44 6.15 3.66 -11.00
N TRP A 45 5.74 4.16 -9.83
CA TRP A 45 4.50 4.94 -9.68
C TRP A 45 4.70 6.46 -9.60
N SER A 46 5.94 6.95 -9.76
CA SER A 46 6.29 8.36 -9.61
C SER A 46 5.75 8.94 -8.29
N LEU A 47 6.02 8.27 -7.17
CA LEU A 47 5.50 8.69 -5.85
C LEU A 47 6.17 9.99 -5.42
N ASP A 48 5.37 10.98 -5.02
CA ASP A 48 5.87 12.22 -4.42
C ASP A 48 6.23 12.04 -2.92
N SER A 49 6.66 13.11 -2.25
CA SER A 49 7.10 13.04 -0.85
C SER A 49 6.03 12.55 0.13
N GLU A 50 4.76 12.87 -0.13
CA GLU A 50 3.66 12.49 0.77
C GLU A 50 3.33 11.00 0.60
N ALA A 51 3.17 10.56 -0.65
CA ALA A 51 2.96 9.14 -0.96
C ALA A 51 4.17 8.26 -0.55
N GLN A 52 5.39 8.81 -0.64
CA GLN A 52 6.60 8.14 -0.14
C GLN A 52 6.58 7.94 1.37
N THR A 53 6.11 8.93 2.13
CA THR A 53 5.99 8.81 3.59
C THR A 53 5.02 7.70 3.96
N ASP A 54 3.92 7.57 3.22
CA ASP A 54 2.95 6.50 3.45
C ASP A 54 3.48 5.12 3.08
N LEU A 55 4.22 5.03 1.97
CA LEU A 55 4.94 3.81 1.59
C LEU A 55 5.91 3.40 2.71
N ASP A 56 6.65 4.34 3.27
CA ASP A 56 7.65 4.07 4.31
C ASP A 56 7.06 3.45 5.57
N VAL A 57 5.84 3.83 5.94
CA VAL A 57 5.12 3.19 7.06
C VAL A 57 4.87 1.71 6.77
N LEU A 58 4.40 1.37 5.55
CA LEU A 58 4.16 -0.02 5.16
C LEU A 58 5.46 -0.83 5.09
N LEU A 59 6.52 -0.23 4.53
CA LEU A 59 7.82 -0.91 4.42
C LEU A 59 8.49 -1.10 5.79
N ALA A 60 8.29 -0.17 6.73
CA ALA A 60 8.79 -0.30 8.11
C ALA A 60 8.21 -1.56 8.78
N GLU A 61 6.91 -1.80 8.64
CA GLU A 61 6.24 -2.99 9.18
C GLU A 61 6.79 -4.29 8.56
N ILE A 62 6.96 -4.31 7.23
CA ILE A 62 7.54 -5.45 6.50
C ILE A 62 8.97 -5.74 6.99
N ASN A 63 9.76 -4.70 7.28
CA ASN A 63 11.15 -4.83 7.69
C ASN A 63 11.32 -5.20 9.17
N ALA A 64 10.39 -4.78 10.02
CA ALA A 64 10.39 -5.12 11.45
C ALA A 64 9.86 -6.54 11.74
N SER A 65 9.10 -7.11 10.80
CA SER A 65 8.44 -8.42 10.94
C SER A 65 9.35 -9.62 10.71
N THR A 66 9.09 -10.71 11.43
CA THR A 66 9.61 -12.05 11.08
C THR A 66 9.03 -12.54 9.74
N PRO A 67 9.59 -13.59 9.10
CA PRO A 67 9.06 -14.11 7.85
C PRO A 67 7.58 -14.53 7.92
N LEU A 68 7.13 -15.08 9.05
CA LEU A 68 5.74 -15.50 9.23
C LEU A 68 4.81 -14.29 9.40
N GLU A 69 5.19 -13.33 10.24
CA GLU A 69 4.42 -12.08 10.44
C GLU A 69 4.32 -11.28 9.14
N LYS A 70 5.42 -11.20 8.38
CA LYS A 70 5.46 -10.58 7.05
C LYS A 70 4.46 -11.23 6.09
N ALA A 71 4.34 -12.56 6.09
CA ALA A 71 3.35 -13.26 5.27
C ALA A 71 1.91 -12.92 5.69
N PHE A 72 1.62 -12.90 7.00
CA PHE A 72 0.31 -12.49 7.50
C PHE A 72 -0.02 -11.03 7.22
N PHE A 73 0.95 -10.14 7.39
CA PHE A 73 0.79 -8.72 7.07
C PHE A 73 0.47 -8.52 5.59
N LEU A 74 1.17 -9.20 4.66
CA LEU A 74 0.89 -9.08 3.23
C LEU A 74 -0.49 -9.63 2.84
N LEU A 75 -0.96 -10.70 3.49
CA LEU A 75 -2.32 -11.21 3.32
C LEU A 75 -3.36 -10.22 3.83
N GLN A 76 -3.16 -9.70 5.03
CA GLN A 76 -4.04 -8.70 5.63
C GLN A 76 -4.07 -7.41 4.82
N LEU A 77 -2.91 -6.94 4.35
CA LEU A 77 -2.79 -5.79 3.46
C LEU A 77 -3.64 -6.00 2.21
N HIS A 78 -3.50 -7.14 1.54
CA HIS A 78 -4.31 -7.47 0.37
C HIS A 78 -5.82 -7.40 0.67
N ASP A 79 -6.29 -8.10 1.71
CA ASP A 79 -7.71 -8.16 2.04
C ASP A 79 -8.29 -6.79 2.39
N VAL A 80 -7.53 -5.96 3.13
CA VAL A 80 -7.94 -4.61 3.48
C VAL A 80 -8.00 -3.72 2.23
N MET A 81 -7.02 -3.80 1.34
CA MET A 81 -7.04 -3.04 0.07
C MET A 81 -8.23 -3.44 -0.80
N MET A 82 -8.55 -4.74 -0.91
CA MET A 82 -9.70 -5.21 -1.69
C MET A 82 -11.03 -4.71 -1.13
N ILE A 83 -11.19 -4.67 0.19
CA ILE A 83 -12.40 -4.15 0.84
C ILE A 83 -12.50 -2.61 0.68
N ALA A 84 -11.36 -1.92 0.73
CA ALA A 84 -11.29 -0.47 0.51
C ALA A 84 -11.60 -0.08 -0.94
N GLU A 85 -11.07 -0.82 -1.92
CA GLU A 85 -11.31 -0.57 -3.36
C GLU A 85 -12.80 -0.73 -3.73
N GLN A 86 -13.53 -1.60 -3.04
CA GLN A 86 -14.98 -1.75 -3.22
C GLN A 86 -15.80 -0.60 -2.60
N GLY A 87 -15.17 0.35 -1.91
CA GLY A 87 -15.85 1.43 -1.19
C GLY A 87 -16.63 0.95 0.04
N ALA A 88 -16.38 -0.26 0.54
CA ALA A 88 -17.20 -0.89 1.57
C ALA A 88 -16.76 -0.55 3.00
N LYS A 89 -15.46 -0.70 3.31
CA LYS A 89 -14.84 -0.35 4.61
C LYS A 89 -13.41 0.09 4.39
N TYR A 90 -12.80 0.71 5.41
CA TYR A 90 -11.41 1.17 5.37
C TYR A 90 -11.15 2.20 4.27
N THR A 91 -12.19 2.96 3.89
CA THR A 91 -12.18 3.94 2.81
C THR A 91 -11.53 5.27 3.19
N THR A 92 -10.93 5.35 4.38
CA THR A 92 -10.10 6.48 4.81
C THR A 92 -8.73 5.95 5.19
N LYS A 93 -7.70 6.77 4.95
CA LYS A 93 -6.31 6.48 5.35
C LYS A 93 -6.18 6.07 6.81
N ALA A 94 -6.89 6.74 7.71
CA ALA A 94 -6.89 6.39 9.14
C ALA A 94 -7.49 5.00 9.38
N ALA A 95 -8.69 4.72 8.86
CA ALA A 95 -9.33 3.42 9.06
C ALA A 95 -8.55 2.26 8.41
N PHE A 96 -7.86 2.53 7.29
CA PHE A 96 -6.96 1.60 6.64
C PHE A 96 -5.76 1.27 7.53
N ARG A 97 -5.08 2.28 8.06
CA ARG A 97 -3.95 2.12 8.99
C ARG A 97 -4.34 1.41 10.28
N ASP A 98 -5.42 1.86 10.91
CA ASP A 98 -5.95 1.26 12.14
C ASP A 98 -6.22 -0.24 11.94
N ARG A 99 -6.75 -0.63 10.77
CA ARG A 99 -7.03 -2.03 10.45
C ARG A 99 -5.77 -2.86 10.25
N LEU A 100 -4.68 -2.25 9.78
CA LEU A 100 -3.37 -2.88 9.62
C LEU A 100 -2.54 -2.87 10.91
N GLY A 101 -2.93 -2.09 11.92
CA GLY A 101 -2.16 -1.93 13.16
C GLY A 101 -1.01 -0.92 13.04
N LEU A 102 -1.15 0.06 12.15
CA LEU A 102 -0.15 1.07 11.80
C LEU A 102 -0.48 2.46 12.35
#